data_AF-A0A1L9N7F3-F1
#
_entry.id   AF-A0A1L9N7F3-F1
#
_cell.length_a   1.000
_cell.length_b   1.000
_cell.length_c   1.000
_cell.angle_alpha   90.00
_cell.angle_beta   90.00
_cell.angle_gamma   90.00
#
_symmetry.space_group_name_H-M   'P 1'
#
loop_
_entity.id
_entity.type
_entity.pdbx_description
1 polymer ?
#
loop_
_entity_poly.entity_id
_entity_poly.type
_entity_poly.pdbx_seq_one_letter_code
_entity_poly.pdbx_strand_id
1 'polypeptide(L)'
;MDPSSEIKPSSGQLDKVTDRLSLYRNQLLQSPIHSTAQPFNNYNAASTLPQNTTAMSRDPITCHVLNTLTGTPAANLPVTLTLLSAPSSSSQSPITFQATTDADGRVKNWEPTTTSSSASSVPAILSALPTADSKTNWSVRFDVGPWYEAQGVESFWPEVEVKFTVKGRGREGEEGWRHYHVPVLLGPWNYSTYRGS
;
A
#
# COMPACT_ATOMS: atom_id res chain seq x y z
N MET A 1 38.43 -17.62 44.12
CA MET A 1 37.70 -16.46 43.57
C MET A 1 38.73 -15.60 42.89
N ASP A 2 38.69 -15.54 41.57
CA ASP A 2 39.66 -14.82 40.73
C ASP A 2 38.89 -13.75 39.93
N PRO A 3 39.12 -12.44 40.14
CA PRO A 3 38.35 -11.39 39.49
C PRO A 3 39.17 -10.77 38.35
N SER A 4 39.22 -11.42 37.19
CA SER A 4 39.78 -10.82 35.96
C SER A 4 39.31 -11.56 34.70
N SER A 5 38.05 -11.38 34.32
CA SER A 5 37.59 -11.69 32.96
C SER A 5 36.92 -10.46 32.34
N GLU A 6 37.74 -9.66 31.68
CA GLU A 6 37.29 -8.55 30.85
C GLU A 6 36.64 -9.13 29.58
N ILE A 7 35.31 -9.00 29.48
CA ILE A 7 34.53 -9.48 28.32
C ILE A 7 34.74 -8.50 27.17
N LYS A 8 35.63 -8.84 26.24
CA LYS A 8 35.69 -8.16 24.93
C LYS A 8 34.46 -8.55 24.10
N PRO A 9 33.66 -7.60 23.58
CA PRO A 9 32.56 -7.90 22.68
C PRO A 9 33.11 -8.54 21.39
N SER A 10 32.44 -9.58 20.90
CA SER A 10 32.87 -10.33 19.73
C SER A 10 32.74 -9.49 18.45
N SER A 11 33.69 -9.65 17.53
CA SER A 11 33.78 -8.92 16.26
C SER A 11 32.49 -8.96 15.43
N GLY A 12 31.71 -10.05 15.52
CA GLY A 12 30.45 -10.19 14.79
C GLY A 12 29.33 -9.23 15.21
N GLN A 13 29.46 -8.54 16.34
CA GLN A 13 28.50 -7.52 16.77
C GLN A 13 28.80 -6.14 16.14
N LEU A 14 30.07 -5.87 15.82
CA LEU A 14 30.49 -4.68 15.06
C LEU A 14 30.06 -4.78 13.59
N ASP A 15 30.20 -5.98 13.00
CA ASP A 15 29.83 -6.23 11.60
C ASP A 15 28.33 -6.01 11.33
N LYS A 16 27.46 -6.42 12.26
CA LYS A 16 26.00 -6.20 12.15
C LYS A 16 25.58 -4.73 12.29
N VAL A 17 26.36 -3.92 13.02
CA VAL A 17 26.11 -2.49 13.16
C VAL A 17 26.55 -1.74 11.91
N THR A 18 27.66 -2.16 11.29
CA THR A 18 28.12 -1.60 10.01
C THR A 18 27.13 -1.87 8.88
N ASP A 19 26.45 -3.01 8.87
CA ASP A 19 25.40 -3.32 7.89
C ASP A 19 24.14 -2.47 8.07
N ARG A 20 23.74 -2.17 9.31
CA ARG A 20 22.60 -1.27 9.56
C ARG A 20 22.91 0.18 9.16
N LEU A 21 24.14 0.63 9.40
CA LEU A 21 24.60 1.97 9.02
C LEU A 21 24.73 2.12 7.50
N SER A 22 25.13 1.07 6.78
CA SER A 22 25.25 1.11 5.32
C SER A 22 23.87 1.19 4.64
N LEU A 23 22.87 0.47 5.14
CA LEU A 23 21.47 0.56 4.67
C LEU A 23 20.90 1.97 4.85
N TYR A 24 21.10 2.56 6.03
CA TYR A 24 20.66 3.93 6.31
C TYR A 24 21.35 4.96 5.42
N ARG A 25 22.66 4.80 5.17
CA ARG A 25 23.45 5.70 4.33
C ARG A 25 23.03 5.66 2.86
N ASN A 26 22.75 4.49 2.32
CA ASN A 26 22.36 4.35 0.91
C ASN A 26 20.99 4.98 0.60
N GLN A 27 20.07 5.00 1.58
CA GLN A 27 18.74 5.60 1.42
C GLN A 27 18.75 7.13 1.47
N LEU A 28 19.60 7.73 2.32
CA LEU A 28 19.74 9.19 2.38
C LEU A 28 20.28 9.81 1.09
N LEU A 29 21.01 9.04 0.28
CA LEU A 29 21.65 9.51 -0.95
C LEU A 29 20.72 9.50 -2.19
N GLN A 30 19.50 8.96 -2.08
CA GLN A 30 18.60 8.77 -3.23
C GLN A 30 17.43 9.79 -3.33
N SER A 31 17.42 10.86 -2.52
CA SER A 31 16.35 11.87 -2.58
C SER A 31 16.65 12.99 -3.59
N PRO A 32 15.83 13.22 -4.64
CA PRO A 32 15.97 14.40 -5.48
C PRO A 32 15.35 15.63 -4.78
N ILE A 33 16.16 16.67 -4.60
CA ILE A 33 15.68 18.01 -4.22
C ILE A 33 15.10 18.65 -5.50
N HIS A 34 13.80 18.95 -5.53
CA HIS A 34 13.26 19.86 -6.54
C HIS A 34 12.45 21.00 -5.90
N SER A 35 13.11 22.16 -5.93
CA SER A 35 12.54 23.50 -5.82
C SER A 35 12.08 23.95 -7.21
N THR A 36 10.92 24.61 -7.32
CA THR A 36 10.69 25.85 -8.11
C THR A 36 9.21 26.25 -8.09
N ALA A 37 8.98 27.55 -8.21
CA ALA A 37 7.71 28.24 -8.00
C ALA A 37 7.21 28.95 -9.29
N GLN A 38 5.91 29.28 -9.28
CA GLN A 38 5.16 30.32 -10.05
C GLN A 38 4.69 29.99 -11.49
N PRO A 39 3.69 30.71 -12.10
CA PRO A 39 2.72 31.71 -11.59
C PRO A 39 1.24 31.47 -12.01
N PHE A 40 0.34 32.33 -11.49
CA PHE A 40 -1.08 32.48 -11.82
C PHE A 40 -1.37 32.91 -13.25
N ASN A 41 -2.46 32.42 -13.85
CA ASN A 41 -3.15 33.09 -14.96
C ASN A 41 -4.67 32.96 -14.87
N ASN A 42 -5.34 34.08 -15.11
CA ASN A 42 -6.78 34.33 -14.97
C ASN A 42 -7.44 34.21 -16.35
N TYR A 43 -8.49 33.38 -16.50
CA TYR A 43 -9.44 33.49 -17.61
C TYR A 43 -10.85 33.10 -17.17
N ASN A 44 -11.78 34.05 -17.29
CA ASN A 44 -13.22 33.85 -17.23
C ASN A 44 -13.75 33.51 -18.64
N ALA A 45 -14.49 32.41 -18.77
CA ALA A 45 -15.50 32.24 -19.83
C ALA A 45 -16.54 31.21 -19.37
N ALA A 46 -17.82 31.51 -19.62
CA ALA A 46 -18.99 30.88 -19.03
C ALA A 46 -19.43 29.56 -19.70
N SER A 47 -19.95 28.68 -18.85
CA SER A 47 -21.10 27.77 -19.04
C SER A 47 -21.12 26.80 -20.22
N THR A 48 -20.59 25.60 -19.96
CA THR A 48 -21.30 24.33 -20.15
C THR A 48 -20.99 23.48 -18.93
N LEU A 49 -21.98 23.06 -18.14
CA LEU A 49 -21.74 22.19 -16.98
C LEU A 49 -21.19 20.86 -17.48
N PRO A 50 -19.92 20.50 -17.21
CA PRO A 50 -19.54 19.11 -17.25
C PRO A 50 -20.22 18.47 -16.04
N GLN A 51 -20.76 17.26 -16.18
CA GLN A 51 -20.97 16.42 -15.01
C GLN A 51 -19.60 16.22 -14.36
N ASN A 52 -19.29 17.07 -13.39
CA ASN A 52 -18.07 17.02 -12.62
C ASN A 52 -18.23 15.80 -11.70
N THR A 53 -17.91 14.63 -12.21
CA THR A 53 -17.53 13.51 -11.37
C THR A 53 -16.29 13.99 -10.63
N THR A 54 -16.48 14.59 -9.46
CA THR A 54 -15.38 14.94 -8.56
C THR A 54 -14.59 13.65 -8.34
N ALA A 55 -13.47 13.53 -9.05
CA ALA A 55 -12.58 12.40 -8.92
C ALA A 55 -12.14 12.39 -7.46
N MET A 56 -12.49 11.30 -6.77
CA MET A 56 -12.11 11.12 -5.39
C MET A 56 -10.59 11.22 -5.27
N SER A 57 -10.07 11.90 -4.25
CA SER A 57 -8.61 12.04 -4.06
C SER A 57 -7.92 10.73 -3.68
N ARG A 58 -8.69 9.68 -3.40
CA ARG A 58 -8.26 8.31 -3.12
C ARG A 58 -9.38 7.32 -3.41
N ASP A 59 -9.02 6.07 -3.60
CA ASP A 59 -9.96 4.97 -3.72
C ASP A 59 -10.57 4.58 -2.34
N PRO A 60 -11.69 3.84 -2.33
CA PRO A 60 -12.35 3.38 -1.11
C PRO A 60 -11.49 2.46 -0.26
N ILE A 61 -10.56 1.75 -0.90
CA ILE A 61 -9.61 0.82 -0.27
C ILE A 61 -8.21 1.42 -0.43
N THR A 62 -7.48 1.54 0.67
CA THR A 62 -6.10 2.05 0.67
C THR A 62 -5.23 1.22 1.61
N CYS A 63 -3.92 1.25 1.43
CA CYS A 63 -2.98 0.65 2.38
C CYS A 63 -1.83 1.61 2.71
N HIS A 64 -1.13 1.29 3.79
CA HIS A 64 0.09 1.96 4.22
C HIS A 64 1.00 0.91 4.86
N VAL A 65 2.26 0.85 4.42
CA VAL A 65 3.21 -0.13 4.89
C VAL A 65 4.37 0.58 5.59
N LEU A 66 4.59 0.22 6.86
CA LEU A 66 5.71 0.72 7.65
C LEU A 66 6.72 -0.40 7.85
N ASN A 67 7.97 -0.18 7.47
CA ASN A 67 9.08 -1.08 7.77
C ASN A 67 9.53 -0.91 9.23
N THR A 68 9.23 -1.90 10.05
CA THR A 68 9.56 -1.93 11.48
C THR A 68 11.03 -2.23 11.76
N LEU A 69 11.79 -2.76 10.78
CA LEU A 69 13.23 -2.97 10.91
C LEU A 69 13.99 -1.64 10.91
N THR A 70 13.60 -0.71 10.03
CA THR A 70 14.27 0.58 9.84
C THR A 70 13.52 1.75 10.48
N GLY A 71 12.24 1.56 10.83
CA GLY A 71 11.38 2.62 11.36
C GLY A 71 10.94 3.63 10.29
N THR A 72 10.90 3.24 9.03
CA THR A 72 10.57 4.12 7.88
C THR A 72 9.42 3.52 7.04
N PRO A 73 8.76 4.31 6.19
CA PRO A 73 7.79 3.76 5.24
C PRO A 73 8.43 2.75 4.29
N ALA A 74 7.70 1.68 3.96
CA ALA A 74 8.14 0.71 2.96
C ALA A 74 7.79 1.24 1.57
N ALA A 75 8.63 2.11 1.03
CA ALA A 75 8.47 2.67 -0.32
C ALA A 75 8.83 1.65 -1.41
N ASN A 76 8.27 1.83 -2.61
CA ASN A 76 8.53 1.00 -3.79
C ASN A 76 8.19 -0.49 -3.59
N LEU A 77 7.24 -0.82 -2.71
CA LEU A 77 6.76 -2.17 -2.47
C LEU A 77 5.59 -2.45 -3.43
N PRO A 78 5.70 -3.44 -4.33
CA PRO A 78 4.59 -3.82 -5.20
C PRO A 78 3.42 -4.38 -4.38
N VAL A 79 2.21 -3.95 -4.75
CA VAL A 79 0.98 -4.33 -4.07
C VAL A 79 -0.09 -4.74 -5.09
N THR A 80 -0.74 -5.86 -4.85
CA THR A 80 -1.88 -6.34 -5.64
C THR A 80 -3.15 -6.35 -4.80
N LEU A 81 -4.20 -5.69 -5.25
CA LEU A 81 -5.54 -5.78 -4.68
C LEU A 81 -6.39 -6.73 -5.53
N THR A 82 -7.05 -7.69 -4.90
CA THR A 82 -7.89 -8.69 -5.59
C THR A 82 -9.29 -8.66 -5.03
N LEU A 83 -10.29 -8.56 -5.92
CA LEU A 83 -11.68 -8.89 -5.58
C LEU A 83 -11.85 -10.41 -5.66
N LEU A 84 -12.11 -11.04 -4.53
CA LEU A 84 -12.16 -12.51 -4.40
C LEU A 84 -13.47 -13.12 -4.92
N SER A 85 -14.49 -12.29 -5.21
CA SER A 85 -15.84 -12.68 -5.63
C SER A 85 -16.59 -13.62 -4.65
N ALA A 86 -17.92 -13.62 -4.71
CA ALA A 86 -18.75 -14.50 -3.88
C ALA A 86 -18.56 -15.97 -4.30
N PRO A 87 -18.75 -16.96 -3.39
CA PRO A 87 -18.45 -18.38 -3.63
C PRO A 87 -19.27 -19.09 -4.73
N SER A 88 -20.02 -18.36 -5.57
CA SER A 88 -20.98 -18.91 -6.54
C SER A 88 -20.59 -18.76 -8.01
N SER A 89 -19.36 -18.40 -8.36
CA SER A 89 -18.95 -18.32 -9.78
C SER A 89 -17.52 -18.83 -9.98
N SER A 90 -17.41 -20.11 -10.33
CA SER A 90 -16.17 -20.89 -10.42
C SER A 90 -15.40 -20.75 -11.74
N SER A 91 -15.70 -19.75 -12.58
CA SER A 91 -15.15 -19.70 -13.95
C SER A 91 -14.65 -18.33 -14.41
N GLN A 92 -14.61 -17.32 -13.54
CA GLN A 92 -14.07 -16.01 -13.88
C GLN A 92 -12.74 -15.79 -13.18
N SER A 93 -11.70 -15.40 -13.93
CA SER A 93 -10.44 -14.95 -13.35
C SER A 93 -10.70 -13.86 -12.31
N PRO A 94 -9.97 -13.86 -11.18
CA PRO A 94 -10.16 -12.84 -10.16
C PRO A 94 -9.90 -11.45 -10.75
N ILE A 95 -10.72 -10.47 -10.37
CA ILE A 95 -10.49 -9.07 -10.77
C ILE A 95 -9.36 -8.54 -9.89
N THR A 96 -8.25 -8.15 -10.52
CA THR A 96 -7.06 -7.66 -9.83
C THR A 96 -6.72 -6.24 -10.23
N PHE A 97 -6.11 -5.55 -9.29
CA PHE A 97 -5.55 -4.22 -9.44
C PHE A 97 -4.13 -4.21 -8.89
N GLN A 98 -3.31 -3.31 -9.40
CA GLN A 98 -1.93 -3.15 -8.99
C GLN A 98 -1.65 -1.71 -8.59
N ALA A 99 -0.66 -1.58 -7.72
CA ALA A 99 -0.03 -0.33 -7.35
C ALA A 99 1.36 -0.63 -6.80
N THR A 100 2.15 0.42 -6.61
CA THR A 100 3.39 0.37 -5.84
C THR A 100 3.29 1.42 -4.75
N THR A 101 3.74 1.10 -3.53
CA THR A 101 3.72 2.07 -2.44
C THR A 101 4.56 3.30 -2.76
N ASP A 102 4.03 4.49 -2.46
CA ASP A 102 4.74 5.75 -2.64
C ASP A 102 5.87 5.95 -1.61
N ALA A 103 6.54 7.10 -1.63
CA ALA A 103 7.61 7.43 -0.70
C ALA A 103 7.16 7.47 0.78
N ASP A 104 5.86 7.61 1.05
CA ASP A 104 5.24 7.52 2.37
C ASP A 104 4.68 6.11 2.64
N GLY A 105 5.05 5.11 1.83
CA GLY A 105 4.64 3.72 1.98
C GLY A 105 3.16 3.47 1.67
N ARG A 106 2.47 4.36 0.95
CA ARG A 106 1.01 4.31 0.76
C ARG A 106 0.60 3.88 -0.64
N VAL A 107 -0.57 3.24 -0.72
CA VAL A 107 -1.36 3.13 -1.94
C VAL A 107 -2.69 3.84 -1.73
N LYS A 108 -2.93 4.89 -2.51
CA LYS A 108 -4.18 5.67 -2.48
C LYS A 108 -5.12 5.33 -3.62
N ASN A 109 -4.60 4.91 -4.76
CA ASN A 109 -5.37 4.60 -5.97
C ASN A 109 -4.83 3.32 -6.61
N TRP A 110 -5.72 2.61 -7.29
CA TRP A 110 -5.43 1.30 -7.86
C TRP A 110 -5.59 1.31 -9.38
N GLU A 111 -4.65 0.69 -10.07
CA GLU A 111 -4.71 0.51 -11.52
C GLU A 111 -5.24 -0.89 -11.86
N PRO A 112 -6.28 -1.04 -12.69
CA PRO A 112 -6.74 -2.36 -13.13
C PRO A 112 -5.62 -3.11 -13.88
N THR A 113 -5.42 -4.38 -13.56
CA THR A 113 -4.41 -5.22 -14.26
C THR A 113 -4.79 -5.50 -15.71
N THR A 114 -6.09 -5.52 -16.02
CA THR A 114 -6.58 -5.70 -17.39
C THR A 114 -6.84 -4.34 -18.03
N THR A 115 -6.18 -4.06 -19.16
CA THR A 115 -6.32 -2.81 -19.93
C THR A 115 -7.45 -2.85 -20.96
N SER A 116 -8.41 -3.79 -20.82
CA SER A 116 -9.60 -3.83 -21.67
C SER A 116 -10.48 -2.61 -21.41
N SER A 117 -11.19 -2.13 -22.44
CA SER A 117 -12.19 -1.05 -22.35
C SER A 117 -13.35 -1.35 -21.38
N SER A 118 -13.39 -2.55 -20.80
CA SER A 118 -14.34 -3.00 -19.77
C SER A 118 -13.75 -3.02 -18.34
N ALA A 119 -12.52 -2.56 -18.14
CA ALA A 119 -11.88 -2.52 -16.83
C ALA A 119 -12.63 -1.59 -15.87
N SER A 120 -13.16 -2.15 -14.79
CA SER A 120 -13.89 -1.39 -13.77
C SER A 120 -12.95 -0.98 -12.64
N SER A 121 -12.96 0.30 -12.27
CA SER A 121 -12.22 0.80 -11.11
C SER A 121 -12.83 0.30 -9.79
N VAL A 122 -12.06 0.35 -8.70
CA VAL A 122 -12.57 -0.01 -7.35
C VAL A 122 -13.83 0.79 -6.96
N PRO A 123 -13.88 2.14 -7.11
CA PRO A 123 -15.11 2.89 -6.87
C PRO A 123 -16.29 2.44 -7.75
N ALA A 124 -16.04 2.13 -9.03
CA ALA A 124 -17.10 1.71 -9.95
C ALA A 124 -17.70 0.36 -9.53
N ILE A 125 -16.84 -0.60 -9.14
CA ILE A 125 -17.27 -1.91 -8.63
C ILE A 125 -18.16 -1.75 -7.39
N LEU A 126 -17.73 -0.95 -6.41
CA LEU A 126 -18.50 -0.76 -5.19
C LEU A 126 -19.81 0.00 -5.46
N SER A 127 -19.79 1.00 -6.36
CA SER A 127 -21.00 1.75 -6.77
C SER A 127 -22.08 0.85 -7.39
N ALA A 128 -21.67 -0.21 -8.08
CA ALA A 128 -22.55 -1.10 -8.82
C ALA A 128 -23.21 -2.19 -7.95
N LEU A 129 -22.93 -2.22 -6.63
CA LEU A 129 -23.49 -3.23 -5.75
C LEU A 129 -25.02 -3.10 -5.60
N PRO A 130 -25.74 -4.23 -5.52
CA PRO A 130 -27.20 -4.24 -5.65
C PRO A 130 -27.94 -3.62 -4.46
N THR A 131 -27.32 -3.59 -3.28
CA THR A 131 -27.92 -3.06 -2.03
C THR A 131 -26.88 -2.35 -1.16
N ALA A 132 -27.33 -1.46 -0.26
CA ALA A 132 -26.44 -0.72 0.64
C ALA A 132 -25.74 -1.60 1.69
N ASP A 133 -26.27 -2.78 1.98
CA ASP A 133 -25.70 -3.76 2.89
C ASP A 133 -24.89 -4.87 2.19
N SER A 134 -24.76 -4.78 0.85
CA SER A 134 -23.95 -5.68 0.05
C SER A 134 -22.51 -5.79 0.60
N LYS A 135 -21.96 -7.00 0.52
CA LYS A 135 -20.61 -7.32 1.01
C LYS A 135 -19.77 -7.87 -0.13
N THR A 136 -18.51 -7.45 -0.17
CA THR A 136 -17.50 -7.98 -1.08
C THR A 136 -16.27 -8.40 -0.28
N ASN A 137 -15.65 -9.51 -0.68
CA ASN A 137 -14.40 -9.99 -0.07
C ASN A 137 -13.23 -9.63 -0.96
N TRP A 138 -12.20 -9.10 -0.36
CA TRP A 138 -11.00 -8.60 -1.02
C TRP A 138 -9.76 -9.20 -0.37
N SER A 139 -8.66 -9.25 -1.11
CA SER A 139 -7.33 -9.42 -0.55
C SER A 139 -6.39 -8.32 -1.02
N VAL A 140 -5.49 -7.90 -0.16
CA VAL A 140 -4.34 -7.05 -0.52
C VAL A 140 -3.07 -7.84 -0.26
N ARG A 141 -2.28 -8.03 -1.30
CA ARG A 141 -1.01 -8.78 -1.27
C ARG A 141 0.16 -7.83 -1.45
N PHE A 142 1.17 -8.00 -0.62
CA PHE A 142 2.42 -7.26 -0.63
C PHE A 142 3.57 -8.21 -1.00
N ASP A 143 4.38 -7.84 -1.99
CA ASP A 143 5.47 -8.67 -2.51
C ASP A 143 6.74 -8.50 -1.65
N VAL A 144 6.64 -8.97 -0.40
CA VAL A 144 7.58 -8.70 0.70
C VAL A 144 8.97 -9.30 0.50
N GLY A 145 9.05 -10.55 0.05
CA GLY A 145 10.31 -11.28 -0.06
C GLY A 145 11.29 -10.59 -1.02
N PRO A 146 10.92 -10.40 -2.31
CA PRO A 146 11.74 -9.67 -3.27
C PRO A 146 12.08 -8.26 -2.82
N TRP A 147 11.16 -7.57 -2.12
CA TRP A 147 11.40 -6.22 -1.62
C TRP A 147 12.48 -6.16 -0.54
N TYR A 148 12.50 -7.10 0.41
CA TYR A 148 13.59 -7.20 1.41
C TYR A 148 14.90 -7.69 0.78
N GLU A 149 14.83 -8.65 -0.15
CA GLU A 149 16.01 -9.19 -0.85
C GLU A 149 16.75 -8.09 -1.63
N ALA A 150 16.03 -7.20 -2.33
CA ALA A 150 16.60 -6.06 -3.02
C ALA A 150 17.36 -5.09 -2.09
N GLN A 151 17.09 -5.14 -0.79
CA GLN A 151 17.77 -4.37 0.25
C GLN A 151 18.85 -5.17 0.97
N GLY A 152 19.13 -6.41 0.55
CA GLY A 152 20.11 -7.28 1.22
C GLY A 152 19.63 -7.78 2.59
N VAL A 153 18.32 -7.80 2.84
CA VAL A 153 17.73 -8.27 4.09
C VAL A 153 17.03 -9.60 3.83
N GLU A 154 17.35 -10.61 4.62
CA GLU A 154 16.62 -11.87 4.62
C GLU A 154 15.23 -11.67 5.21
N SER A 155 14.21 -12.28 4.59
CA SER A 155 12.84 -12.28 5.10
C SER A 155 12.23 -13.67 5.07
N PHE A 156 11.40 -13.99 6.07
CA PHE A 156 10.67 -15.26 6.14
C PHE A 156 9.47 -15.26 5.21
N TRP A 157 8.97 -14.07 4.85
CA TRP A 157 7.74 -13.90 4.10
C TRP A 157 8.06 -13.77 2.61
N PRO A 158 7.68 -14.73 1.75
CA PRO A 158 7.73 -14.51 0.31
C PRO A 158 6.77 -13.37 -0.09
N GLU A 159 5.61 -13.33 0.56
CA GLU A 159 4.57 -12.32 0.41
C GLU A 159 3.74 -12.24 1.70
N VAL A 160 3.02 -11.14 1.88
CA VAL A 160 2.01 -10.99 2.94
C VAL A 160 0.67 -10.69 2.27
N GLU A 161 -0.37 -11.50 2.55
CA GLU A 161 -1.72 -11.29 2.03
C GLU A 161 -2.71 -11.06 3.18
N VAL A 162 -3.43 -9.93 3.14
CA VAL A 162 -4.48 -9.60 4.09
C VAL A 162 -5.84 -9.72 3.41
N LYS A 163 -6.71 -10.61 3.91
CA LYS A 163 -8.08 -10.81 3.42
C LYS A 163 -9.08 -10.08 4.30
N PHE A 164 -10.02 -9.35 3.69
CA PHE A 164 -10.97 -8.52 4.41
C PHE A 164 -12.30 -8.35 3.66
N THR A 165 -13.34 -7.93 4.39
CA THR A 165 -14.68 -7.68 3.83
C THR A 165 -14.99 -6.18 3.79
N VAL A 166 -15.45 -5.72 2.63
CA VAL A 166 -15.93 -4.36 2.38
C VAL A 166 -17.46 -4.36 2.32
N LYS A 167 -18.09 -3.32 2.86
CA LYS A 167 -19.56 -3.14 2.90
C LYS A 167 -19.95 -1.79 2.30
N GLY A 168 -21.09 -1.75 1.62
CA GLY A 168 -21.68 -0.50 1.12
C GLY A 168 -21.51 -0.29 -0.38
N ARG A 169 -22.36 0.59 -0.94
CA ARG A 169 -22.46 0.85 -2.39
C ARG A 169 -22.41 2.33 -2.84
N GLY A 170 -22.15 3.27 -1.95
CA GLY A 170 -22.34 4.71 -2.24
C GLY A 170 -21.04 5.51 -2.33
N ARG A 171 -21.08 6.81 -2.65
CA ARG A 171 -19.90 7.69 -2.67
C ARG A 171 -19.56 8.21 -1.28
N GLU A 172 -18.29 8.45 -0.98
CA GLU A 172 -17.89 9.00 0.33
C GLU A 172 -18.68 10.28 0.67
N GLY A 173 -19.31 10.30 1.85
CA GLY A 173 -20.14 11.42 2.31
C GLY A 173 -21.64 11.32 2.00
N GLU A 174 -22.09 10.48 1.07
CA GLU A 174 -23.51 10.36 0.67
C GLU A 174 -23.92 8.88 0.60
N GLU A 175 -24.52 8.35 1.68
CA GLU A 175 -24.82 6.91 1.86
C GLU A 175 -23.64 5.99 1.42
N GLY A 176 -22.41 6.46 1.68
CA GLY A 176 -21.17 6.06 1.02
C GLY A 176 -20.54 4.72 1.35
N TRP A 177 -19.56 4.28 0.54
CA TRP A 177 -18.54 3.34 0.98
C TRP A 177 -17.80 3.94 2.16
N ARG A 178 -17.60 3.11 3.19
CA ARG A 178 -16.66 3.44 4.26
C ARG A 178 -15.26 3.46 3.65
N HIS A 179 -14.39 4.35 4.11
CA HIS A 179 -12.98 4.18 3.82
C HIS A 179 -12.47 2.92 4.53
N TYR A 180 -11.76 2.09 3.78
CA TYR A 180 -11.08 0.89 4.27
C TYR A 180 -9.58 1.11 4.14
N HIS A 181 -8.96 1.51 5.25
CA HIS A 181 -7.52 1.57 5.35
C HIS A 181 -6.97 0.26 5.92
N VAL A 182 -6.11 -0.43 5.16
CA VAL A 182 -5.52 -1.74 5.52
C VAL A 182 -4.01 -1.58 5.67
N PRO A 183 -3.52 -1.04 6.80
CA PRO A 183 -2.09 -0.88 7.02
C PRO A 183 -1.40 -2.20 7.37
N VAL A 184 -0.09 -2.26 7.10
CA VAL A 184 0.80 -3.34 7.53
C VAL A 184 2.03 -2.76 8.21
N LEU A 185 2.28 -3.17 9.45
CA LEU A 185 3.58 -3.00 10.09
C LEU A 185 4.40 -4.23 9.74
N LEU A 186 5.45 -4.04 8.95
CA LEU A 186 6.19 -5.10 8.29
C LEU A 186 7.59 -5.23 8.89
N GLY A 187 7.94 -6.41 9.38
CA GLY A 187 9.29 -6.80 9.74
C GLY A 187 9.73 -8.02 8.92
N PRO A 188 11.04 -8.32 8.84
CA PRO A 188 11.51 -9.49 8.10
C PRO A 188 10.98 -10.82 8.68
N TRP A 189 10.63 -10.82 9.97
CA TRP A 189 10.24 -12.01 10.75
C TRP A 189 8.90 -11.86 11.48
N ASN A 190 8.20 -10.74 11.29
CA ASN A 190 6.89 -10.50 11.87
C ASN A 190 6.11 -9.52 10.98
N TYR A 191 4.79 -9.53 11.08
CA TYR A 191 3.98 -8.42 10.60
C TYR A 191 2.74 -8.29 11.46
N SER A 192 2.11 -7.12 11.42
CA SER A 192 0.78 -6.91 11.99
C SER A 192 -0.06 -6.02 11.09
N THR A 193 -1.37 -6.16 11.20
CA THR A 193 -2.35 -5.39 10.43
C THR A 193 -3.57 -5.11 11.30
N TYR A 194 -4.37 -4.13 10.89
CA TYR A 194 -5.64 -3.78 11.51
C TYR A 194 -6.54 -3.07 10.48
N ARG A 195 -7.78 -2.76 10.84
CA ARG A 195 -8.67 -1.93 10.02
C ARG A 195 -8.61 -0.48 10.49
N GLY A 196 -7.99 0.40 9.71
CA GLY A 196 -7.98 1.85 9.93
C GLY A 196 -9.31 2.50 9.54
N SER A 197 -9.52 3.72 10.03
CA SER A 197 -10.68 4.58 9.74
C SER A 197 -10.41 5.58 8.63
#